data_AF-A0A1M7MI96-F1
#
_entry.id   AF-A0A1M7MI96-F1
#
_cell.length_a   1.000
_cell.length_b   1.000
_cell.length_c   1.000
_cell.angle_alpha   90.00
_cell.angle_beta   90.00
_cell.angle_gamma   90.00
#
_symmetry.space_group_name_H-M   'P 1'
#
loop_
_entity.id
_entity.type
_entity.pdbx_description
1 polymer ?
#
loop_
_entity_poly.entity_id
_entity_poly.type
_entity_poly.pdbx_seq_one_letter_code
_entity_poly.pdbx_strand_id
1 'polypeptide(L)' 'MDLIQQSMATPVDNFLGMLIYAVIYMFIAGLVMGLALKFIPNRLPYAVKSLIVFIAIIISLIIWWQTIAEPGIKI' A
#
# COMPACT_ATOMS: atom_id res chain seq x y z
N MET A 1 -21.98 -2.18 -8.12
CA MET A 1 -20.91 -1.73 -9.02
C MET A 1 -20.74 -0.21 -8.94
N ASP A 2 -21.83 0.57 -8.91
CA ASP A 2 -21.81 2.03 -8.78
C ASP A 2 -21.09 2.58 -7.54
N LEU A 3 -21.28 1.95 -6.38
CA LEU A 3 -20.61 2.35 -5.14
C LEU A 3 -19.08 2.31 -5.27
N ILE A 4 -18.52 1.27 -5.89
CA ILE A 4 -17.06 1.14 -6.07
C ILE A 4 -16.58 2.18 -7.10
N GLN A 5 -17.31 2.37 -8.20
CA GLN A 5 -16.96 3.38 -9.21
C GLN A 5 -16.99 4.82 -8.66
N GLN A 6 -18.04 5.20 -7.92
CA GLN A 6 -18.10 6.51 -7.25
C GLN A 6 -16.98 6.65 -6.22
N SER A 7 -16.68 5.58 -5.46
CA SER A 7 -15.58 5.59 -4.48
C SER A 7 -14.20 5.76 -5.13
N MET A 8 -14.03 5.39 -6.39
CA MET A 8 -12.78 5.57 -7.13
C MET A 8 -12.71 6.89 -7.91
N ALA A 9 -13.85 7.54 -8.16
CA ALA A 9 -13.90 8.83 -8.86
C ALA A 9 -13.38 9.98 -7.98
N THR A 10 -13.72 9.96 -6.69
CA THR A 10 -13.26 10.93 -5.69
C THR A 10 -12.77 10.19 -4.43
N PRO A 11 -11.57 9.57 -4.51
CA PRO A 11 -11.13 8.63 -3.49
C PRO A 11 -10.86 9.26 -2.12
N VAL A 12 -10.66 10.58 -2.05
CA VAL A 12 -10.39 11.29 -0.79
C VAL A 12 -11.68 11.78 -0.12
N ASP A 13 -12.74 12.03 -0.90
CA ASP A 13 -14.05 12.43 -0.40
C ASP A 13 -14.85 11.24 0.17
N ASN A 14 -14.35 10.03 0.01
CA ASN A 14 -14.99 8.80 0.44
C ASN A 14 -14.03 7.93 1.25
N PHE A 15 -14.39 7.62 2.50
CA PHE A 15 -13.62 6.74 3.38
C PHE A 15 -13.34 5.36 2.75
N LEU A 16 -14.33 4.80 2.04
CA LEU A 16 -14.15 3.53 1.34
C LEU A 16 -13.13 3.65 0.20
N GLY A 17 -13.12 4.77 -0.52
CA GLY A 17 -12.14 5.07 -1.55
C GLY A 17 -10.72 5.12 -0.98
N MET A 18 -10.52 5.89 0.09
CA MET A 18 -9.23 5.98 0.78
C MET A 18 -8.73 4.61 1.25
N LEU A 19 -9.62 3.79 1.83
CA LEU A 19 -9.27 2.47 2.31
C LEU A 19 -8.90 1.52 1.16
N ILE A 20 -9.65 1.55 0.05
CA ILE A 20 -9.34 0.75 -1.15
C ILE A 20 -7.95 1.11 -1.68
N TYR A 21 -7.64 2.40 -1.82
CA TYR A 21 -6.31 2.82 -2.30
C TYR A 21 -5.19 2.44 -1.33
N ALA A 22 -5.38 2.61 -0.02
CA ALA A 22 -4.39 2.16 0.97
C ALA A 22 -4.14 0.63 0.86
N VAL A 23 -5.20 -0.16 0.71
CA VAL A 23 -5.09 -1.62 0.52
C VAL A 23 -4.34 -1.96 -0.77
N ILE A 24 -4.62 -1.28 -1.89
CA ILE A 24 -3.91 -1.48 -3.15
C ILE A 24 -2.40 -1.24 -2.97
N TYR A 25 -2.02 -0.14 -2.30
CA TYR A 25 -0.61 0.18 -2.03
C TYR A 25 0.06 -0.87 -1.15
N MET A 26 -0.61 -1.37 -0.10
CA MET A 26 -0.10 -2.45 0.74
C MET A 26 0.06 -3.76 -0.05
N PHE A 27 -0.91 -4.09 -0.91
CA PHE A 27 -0.91 -5.32 -1.70
C PHE A 27 0.25 -5.32 -2.72
N ILE A 28 0.45 -4.20 -3.41
CA ILE A 28 1.57 -4.01 -4.34
C ILE A 28 2.90 -4.15 -3.60
N ALA A 29 3.07 -3.46 -2.46
CA ALA A 29 4.30 -3.54 -1.68
C ALA A 29 4.58 -4.97 -1.18
N GLY A 30 3.56 -5.67 -0.69
CA GLY A 30 3.67 -7.06 -0.26
C GLY A 30 4.07 -8.00 -1.40
N LEU A 31 3.48 -7.86 -2.59
CA LEU A 31 3.81 -8.64 -3.77
C LEU A 31 5.26 -8.38 -4.24
N VAL A 32 5.64 -7.11 -4.36
CA VAL A 32 6.98 -6.71 -4.80
C VAL A 32 8.03 -7.24 -3.84
N MET A 33 7.84 -7.06 -2.53
CA MET A 33 8.79 -7.54 -1.53
C MET A 33 8.81 -9.05 -1.40
N GLY A 34 7.66 -9.72 -1.51
CA GLY A 34 7.59 -11.18 -1.52
C GLY A 34 8.37 -11.79 -2.68
N LEU A 35 8.24 -11.20 -3.87
CA LEU A 35 9.03 -11.59 -5.03
C LEU A 35 10.52 -11.28 -4.84
N ALA A 36 10.86 -10.06 -4.41
CA ALA A 36 12.25 -9.66 -4.17
C ALA A 36 12.96 -10.59 -3.17
N LEU A 37 12.30 -10.92 -2.05
CA LEU A 37 12.84 -11.81 -1.02
C LEU A 37 12.96 -13.28 -1.49
N LYS A 38 12.16 -13.71 -2.48
CA LYS A 38 12.26 -15.04 -3.09
C LYS A 38 13.55 -15.19 -3.91
N PHE A 39 14.04 -14.11 -4.52
CA PHE A 39 15.27 -14.11 -5.31
C PHE A 39 16.55 -14.03 -4.47
N ILE A 40 16.45 -13.82 -3.16
CA ILE A 40 17.61 -13.81 -2.27
C ILE A 40 18.06 -15.26 -1.99
N PRO A 41 19.26 -15.67 -2.44
CA PRO A 41 19.72 -17.05 -2.32
C PRO A 41 20.04 -17.46 -0.88
N ASN A 42 20.36 -16.51 0.00
CA ASN A 42 20.67 -16.79 1.40
C ASN A 42 19.41 -16.84 2.27
N ARG A 43 19.31 -17.86 3.15
CA ARG A 43 18.15 -18.02 4.04
C ARG A 43 18.22 -17.01 5.18
N LEU A 44 17.69 -15.80 4.94
CA LEU A 44 17.46 -14.83 6.02
C LEU A 44 16.49 -15.43 7.06
N PRO A 45 16.73 -15.18 8.37
CA PRO A 45 15.79 -15.55 9.42
C PRO A 45 14.40 -14.98 9.14
N TYR A 46 13.35 -15.73 9.48
CA TYR A 46 11.96 -15.32 9.24
C TYR A 46 11.65 -13.93 9.84
N ALA A 47 12.15 -13.66 11.05
CA ALA A 47 11.98 -12.37 11.71
C ALA A 47 12.53 -11.20 10.87
N VAL A 48 13.70 -11.37 10.24
CA VAL A 48 14.31 -10.33 9.39
C VAL A 48 13.49 -10.13 8.12
N LYS A 49 13.03 -11.22 7.48
CA LYS A 49 12.14 -11.12 6.30
C LYS A 49 10.84 -10.40 6.63
N SER A 50 10.23 -10.74 7.76
CA SER A 50 9.01 -10.11 8.24
C SER A 50 9.21 -8.62 8.53
N LEU A 51 10.34 -8.25 9.14
CA LEU A 51 10.68 -6.85 9.40
C LEU A 51 10.86 -6.07 8.10
N ILE A 52 11.53 -6.64 7.10
CA ILE A 52 11.71 -6.02 5.78
C ILE A 52 10.36 -5.75 5.12
N VAL A 53 9.45 -6.74 5.11
CA VAL A 53 8.10 -6.57 4.55
C VAL A 53 7.31 -5.51 5.32
N PHE A 54 7.38 -5.52 6.65
CA PHE A 54 6.70 -4.54 7.49
C PHE A 54 7.17 -3.11 7.21
N ILE A 55 8.48 -2.89 7.12
CA ILE A 55 9.06 -1.59 6.76
C ILE A 55 8.59 -1.15 5.37
N ALA A 56 8.58 -2.05 4.40
CA ALA A 56 8.11 -1.74 3.05
C ALA A 56 6.62 -1.37 3.01
N ILE A 57 5.79 -2.03 3.82
CA ILE A 57 4.36 -1.67 3.97
C ILE A 57 4.22 -0.26 4.57
N ILE A 58 4.98 0.07 5.63
CA ILE A 58 4.96 1.43 6.20
C ILE A 58 5.36 2.47 5.16
N ILE A 59 6.45 2.24 4.44
CA ILE A 59 6.91 3.15 3.38
C ILE A 59 5.82 3.31 2.31
N SER A 60 5.18 2.21 1.90
CA SER A 60 4.08 2.24 0.93
C SER A 60 2.90 3.10 1.40
N LEU A 61 2.53 3.00 2.69
CA LEU A 61 1.47 3.82 3.28
C LEU A 61 1.87 5.30 3.36
N ILE A 62 3.14 5.62 3.64
CA ILE A 62 3.63 7.00 3.62
C ILE A 62 3.54 7.57 2.19
N ILE A 63 3.95 6.79 1.19
CA ILE A 63 3.87 7.21 -0.21
C ILE A 63 2.40 7.43 -0.60
N TRP A 64 1.51 6.47 -0.28
CA TRP A 64 0.07 6.61 -0.51
C TRP A 64 -0.48 7.90 0.11
N TRP A 65 -0.12 8.19 1.36
CA TRP A 65 -0.53 9.39 2.06
C TRP A 65 -0.09 10.65 1.32
N GLN A 66 1.18 10.74 0.92
CA GLN A 66 1.72 11.91 0.23
C GLN A 66 1.18 12.09 -1.19
N THR A 67 0.89 10.99 -1.91
CA THR A 67 0.48 11.06 -3.32
C THR A 67 -1.02 11.19 -3.52
N ILE A 68 -1.83 10.67 -2.60
CA ILE A 68 -3.29 10.60 -2.75
C ILE A 68 -4.00 11.31 -1.60
N ALA A 69 -3.73 10.94 -0.35
CA ALA A 69 -4.52 11.45 0.77
C ALA A 69 -4.26 12.94 1.06
N GLU A 70 -3.00 13.35 1.26
CA GLU A 70 -2.62 14.71 1.59
C GLU A 70 -3.00 15.73 0.50
N PRO A 71 -2.76 15.48 -0.80
CA PRO A 71 -3.18 16.40 -1.86
C PRO A 71 -4.69 16.53 -1.94
N GLY A 72 -5.46 15.45 -1.75
CA GLY A 72 -6.93 15.52 -1.83
C GLY A 72 -7.60 16.15 -0.60
N ILE A 73 -6.93 16.19 0.56
CA ILE A 73 -7.46 16.88 1.76
C ILE A 73 -7.22 18.40 1.68
N LYS A 74 -6.20 18.84 0.94
CA LYS A 74 -5.80 20.26 0.85
C LYS A 74 -6.51 21.04 -0.27
N ILE A 75 -7.34 20.38 -1.07
CA ILE A 75 -8.16 20.99 -2.14
C ILE A 75 -9.55 21.28 -1.57
#